data_AF-A0A1U9K4C5-F1
#
_entry.id   AF-A0A1U9K4C5-F1
#
_cell.length_a   1.000
_cell.length_b   1.000
_cell.length_c   1.000
_cell.angle_alpha   90.00
_cell.angle_beta   90.00
_cell.angle_gamma   90.00
#
_symmetry.space_group_name_H-M   'P 1'
#
loop_
_entity.id
_entity.type
_entity.pdbx_description
1 polymer ?
#
loop_
_entity_poly.entity_id
_entity_poly.type
_entity_poly.pdbx_seq_one_letter_code
_entity_poly.pdbx_strand_id
1 'polypeptide(L)'
;MRRVAIILILTFVLATPALAASQEASQEQAAAWDKVVLDYYDGKYGASEEYDQDYVNISDWVILDVDSSELEAQVREEIAVKEQELAEIERQVGELQERYDYFHSLMQSVEDEDYKKELESLVQDAEKALNDAQKEAESIQSEIQGLQEEEYLTQVAVAKAEIKFGGNVLGTMTQREDLFVNPENGEMMDAATAKEYAEVSEYLSEQPQVDQQTYHHETVGLFFLVIGLGGWWLVNRKL
;
A
#
# COMPACT_ATOMS: atom_id res chain seq x y z
N MET A 1 26.21 62.23 21.70
CA MET A 1 26.81 61.45 20.60
C MET A 1 27.05 60.02 21.09
N ARG A 2 26.43 59.01 20.43
CA ARG A 2 26.93 57.63 20.23
C ARG A 2 27.13 56.79 21.52
N ARG A 3 26.63 55.56 21.72
CA ARG A 3 26.31 54.45 20.81
C ARG A 3 25.26 53.52 21.46
N VAL A 4 24.29 53.12 20.65
CA VAL A 4 23.43 51.94 20.86
C VAL A 4 24.24 50.72 20.42
N ALA A 5 24.24 49.65 21.22
CA ALA A 5 24.73 48.34 20.81
C ALA A 5 23.60 47.33 20.98
N ILE A 6 22.88 47.14 19.87
CA ILE A 6 21.98 46.02 19.62
C ILE A 6 22.87 44.81 19.33
N ILE A 7 22.75 43.75 20.12
CA ILE A 7 23.25 42.43 19.74
C ILE A 7 22.01 41.59 19.45
N LEU A 8 21.64 41.61 18.18
CA LEU A 8 20.69 40.69 17.54
C LEU A 8 21.46 39.39 17.30
N ILE A 9 21.27 38.38 18.16
CA ILE A 9 21.69 37.01 17.83
C ILE A 9 20.60 36.43 16.94
N LEU A 10 20.90 36.46 15.67
CA LEU A 10 20.19 35.84 14.57
C LEU A 10 20.45 34.32 14.65
N THR A 11 19.58 33.56 15.31
CA THR A 11 19.53 32.10 15.14
C THR A 11 18.87 31.80 13.81
N PHE A 12 19.70 31.79 12.76
CA PHE A 12 19.40 31.16 11.48
C PHE A 12 19.37 29.64 11.74
N VAL A 13 18.20 29.10 12.08
CA VAL A 13 17.95 27.67 11.94
C VAL A 13 17.90 27.44 10.44
N LEU A 14 19.02 26.96 9.90
CA LEU A 14 19.10 26.43 8.55
C LEU A 14 18.03 25.34 8.46
N ALA A 15 17.04 25.56 7.61
CA ALA A 15 16.20 24.49 7.07
C ALA A 15 17.11 23.60 6.21
N THR A 16 17.85 22.71 6.87
CA THR A 16 18.31 21.49 6.22
C THR A 16 17.06 20.69 5.85
N PRO A 17 16.92 20.21 4.60
CA PRO A 17 15.96 19.14 4.36
C PRO A 17 16.28 18.04 5.37
N ALA A 18 15.26 17.62 6.13
CA ALA A 18 15.38 16.47 7.00
C ALA A 18 15.64 15.28 6.08
N LEU A 19 16.91 14.93 5.89
CA LEU A 19 17.23 13.59 5.42
C LEU A 19 16.57 12.66 6.43
N ALA A 20 15.67 11.80 5.95
CA ALA A 20 15.06 10.75 6.75
C ALA A 20 16.17 10.10 7.58
N ALA A 21 16.02 10.14 8.91
CA ALA A 21 16.99 9.48 9.77
C ALA A 21 16.86 7.98 9.49
N SER A 22 17.92 7.40 8.92
CA SER A 22 17.99 5.97 8.64
C SER A 22 18.79 5.28 9.74
N GLN A 23 18.29 4.13 10.18
CA GLN A 23 18.91 3.31 11.19
C GLN A 23 19.00 1.86 10.71
N GLU A 24 20.13 1.20 10.94
CA GLU A 24 20.24 -0.24 10.73
C GLU A 24 19.44 -1.01 11.78
N ALA A 25 18.70 -2.02 11.36
CA ALA A 25 17.97 -2.90 12.27
C ALA A 25 18.92 -3.69 13.16
N SER A 26 18.50 -4.00 14.40
CA SER A 26 19.25 -4.95 15.22
C SER A 26 19.20 -6.36 14.61
N GLN A 27 20.19 -7.21 14.91
CA GLN A 27 20.21 -8.59 14.42
C GLN A 27 18.97 -9.40 14.84
N GLU A 28 18.44 -9.15 16.04
CA GLU A 28 17.24 -9.84 16.53
C GLU A 28 15.99 -9.42 15.74
N GLN A 29 15.85 -8.12 15.45
CA GLN A 29 14.76 -7.60 14.61
C GLN A 29 14.86 -8.11 13.18
N ALA A 30 16.05 -8.00 12.57
CA ALA A 30 16.29 -8.48 11.21
C ALA A 30 15.95 -9.97 11.07
N ALA A 31 16.40 -10.83 12.00
CA ALA A 31 16.09 -12.26 11.95
C ALA A 31 14.58 -12.56 12.12
N ALA A 32 13.87 -11.75 12.90
CA ALA A 32 12.42 -11.89 13.05
C ALA A 32 11.70 -11.52 11.74
N TRP A 33 12.11 -10.42 11.08
CA TRP A 33 11.51 -9.97 9.83
C TRP A 33 11.86 -10.88 8.65
N ASP A 34 13.10 -11.36 8.59
CA ASP A 34 13.52 -12.37 7.61
C ASP A 34 12.61 -13.59 7.67
N LYS A 35 12.28 -14.06 8.88
CA LYS A 35 11.35 -15.19 9.03
C LYS A 35 9.96 -14.89 8.44
N VAL A 36 9.41 -13.70 8.68
CA VAL A 36 8.09 -13.31 8.14
C VAL A 36 8.12 -13.27 6.61
N VAL A 37 9.19 -12.71 6.03
CA VAL A 37 9.39 -12.66 4.56
C VAL A 37 9.54 -14.05 3.97
N LEU A 38 10.32 -14.91 4.63
CA LEU A 38 10.56 -16.28 4.20
C LEU A 38 9.28 -17.12 4.27
N ASP A 39 8.45 -16.95 5.31
CA ASP A 39 7.12 -17.58 5.42
C ASP A 39 6.16 -17.06 4.34
N TYR A 40 6.20 -15.76 4.00
CA TYR A 40 5.43 -15.17 2.91
C TYR A 40 5.79 -15.80 1.56
N TYR A 41 7.09 -15.94 1.24
CA TYR A 41 7.50 -16.54 -0.02
C TYR A 41 7.22 -18.04 -0.09
N ASP A 42 7.32 -18.77 1.03
CA ASP A 42 6.91 -20.18 1.07
C ASP A 42 5.40 -20.33 0.79
N GLY A 43 4.56 -19.46 1.37
CA GLY A 43 3.14 -19.42 1.04
C GLY A 43 2.85 -19.09 -0.44
N LYS A 44 3.64 -18.18 -1.03
CA LYS A 44 3.46 -17.72 -2.42
C LYS A 44 3.98 -18.70 -3.47
N TYR A 45 5.11 -19.36 -3.20
CA TYR A 45 5.87 -20.15 -4.17
C TYR A 45 6.14 -21.60 -3.77
N GLY A 46 5.83 -22.03 -2.54
CA GLY A 46 6.20 -23.36 -2.02
C GLY A 46 5.59 -24.56 -2.76
N ALA A 47 4.58 -24.34 -3.61
CA ALA A 47 4.05 -25.37 -4.51
C ALA A 47 4.86 -25.55 -5.81
N SER A 48 5.84 -24.67 -6.08
CA SER A 48 6.71 -24.73 -7.25
C SER A 48 7.92 -25.64 -6.99
N GLU A 49 8.14 -26.62 -7.86
CA GLU A 49 9.34 -27.48 -7.80
C GLU A 49 10.65 -26.71 -8.08
N GLU A 50 10.55 -25.49 -8.61
CA GLU A 50 11.69 -24.64 -8.96
C GLU A 50 12.08 -23.63 -7.86
N TYR A 51 11.27 -23.55 -6.80
CA TYR A 51 11.48 -22.66 -5.65
C TYR A 51 12.08 -23.43 -4.48
N ASP A 52 13.12 -22.87 -3.87
CA ASP A 52 13.65 -23.28 -2.58
C ASP A 52 13.86 -22.02 -1.76
N GLN A 53 13.51 -22.08 -0.48
CA GLN A 53 13.68 -20.96 0.45
C GLN A 53 15.17 -20.63 0.64
N ASP A 54 16.07 -21.61 0.48
CA ASP A 54 17.52 -21.42 0.52
C ASP A 54 18.04 -20.51 -0.63
N TYR A 55 17.21 -20.25 -1.65
CA TYR A 55 17.52 -19.35 -2.75
C TYR A 55 16.98 -17.92 -2.57
N VAL A 56 16.43 -17.60 -1.40
CA VAL A 56 16.04 -16.25 -1.02
C VAL A 56 17.17 -15.61 -0.21
N ASN A 57 17.75 -14.54 -0.74
CA ASN A 57 18.74 -13.73 -0.04
C ASN A 57 18.13 -12.36 0.27
N ILE A 58 18.09 -11.99 1.55
CA ILE A 58 17.54 -10.71 2.02
C ILE A 58 18.71 -9.80 2.39
N SER A 59 18.69 -8.55 1.92
CA SER A 59 19.69 -7.55 2.28
C SER A 59 19.56 -7.11 3.73
N ASP A 60 20.54 -6.38 4.25
CA ASP A 60 20.40 -5.70 5.54
C ASP A 60 19.16 -4.79 5.55
N TRP A 61 18.47 -4.79 6.68
CA TRP A 61 17.27 -3.99 6.90
C TRP A 61 17.64 -2.57 7.34
N VAL A 62 17.00 -1.60 6.70
CA VAL A 62 17.09 -0.18 7.04
C VAL A 62 15.75 0.29 7.55
N ILE A 63 15.72 0.85 8.75
CA ILE A 63 14.56 1.51 9.34
C ILE A 63 14.62 2.98 8.93
N LEU A 64 13.54 3.46 8.32
CA LEU A 64 13.36 4.84 7.95
C LEU A 64 12.35 5.47 8.90
N ASP A 65 12.73 6.58 9.54
CA ASP A 65 11.75 7.47 10.16
C ASP A 65 10.94 8.13 9.04
N VAL A 66 9.61 8.06 9.13
CA VAL A 66 8.69 8.60 8.11
C VAL A 66 7.80 9.68 8.70
N ASP A 67 7.48 10.70 7.91
CA ASP A 67 6.54 11.76 8.30
C ASP A 67 5.15 11.48 7.72
N SER A 68 4.23 11.04 8.58
CA SER A 68 2.83 10.80 8.21
C SER A 68 1.99 12.08 8.11
N SER A 69 2.54 13.26 8.44
CA SER A 69 1.73 14.47 8.61
C SER A 69 1.00 14.91 7.33
N GLU A 70 1.58 14.64 6.16
CA GLU A 70 0.93 14.91 4.86
C GLU A 70 -0.23 13.94 4.60
N LEU A 71 -0.05 12.64 4.86
CA LEU A 71 -1.11 11.63 4.74
C LEU A 71 -2.25 11.92 5.72
N GLU A 72 -1.93 12.21 6.99
CA GLU A 72 -2.90 12.64 7.99
C GLU A 72 -3.64 13.93 7.59
N ALA A 73 -2.97 14.85 6.90
CA ALA A 73 -3.62 16.07 6.41
C ALA A 73 -4.60 15.77 5.27
N GLN A 74 -4.22 14.89 4.34
CA GLN A 74 -5.09 14.45 3.24
C GLN A 74 -6.34 13.73 3.76
N VAL A 75 -6.18 12.80 4.71
CA VAL A 75 -7.32 12.08 5.29
C VAL A 75 -8.21 13.00 6.13
N ARG A 76 -7.65 13.98 6.84
CA ARG A 76 -8.45 15.02 7.50
C ARG A 76 -9.26 15.86 6.51
N GLU A 77 -8.70 16.18 5.35
CA GLU A 77 -9.44 16.88 4.30
C GLU A 77 -10.55 15.99 3.72
N GLU A 78 -10.28 14.71 3.47
CA GLU A 78 -11.26 13.75 3.00
C GLU A 78 -12.41 13.55 3.98
N ILE A 79 -12.11 13.38 5.27
CA ILE A 79 -13.10 13.31 6.35
C ILE A 79 -13.96 14.58 6.34
N ALA A 80 -13.35 15.77 6.23
CA ALA A 80 -14.12 17.02 6.21
C ALA A 80 -15.07 17.12 5.00
N VAL A 81 -14.66 16.64 3.84
CA VAL A 81 -15.51 16.55 2.64
C VAL A 81 -16.66 15.57 2.88
N LYS A 82 -16.37 14.40 3.46
CA LYS A 82 -17.38 13.37 3.77
C LYS A 82 -18.36 13.81 4.85
N GLU A 83 -17.92 14.53 5.86
CA GLU A 83 -18.80 15.14 6.87
C GLU A 83 -19.74 16.17 6.25
N GLN A 84 -19.27 16.95 5.28
CA GLN A 84 -20.12 17.87 4.53
C GLN A 84 -21.14 17.13 3.67
N GLU A 85 -20.73 16.04 3.01
CA GLU A 85 -21.61 15.16 2.23
C GLU A 85 -22.70 14.55 3.12
N LEU A 86 -22.31 14.01 4.28
CA LEU A 86 -23.22 13.44 5.27
C LEU A 86 -24.25 14.45 5.74
N ALA A 87 -23.83 15.67 6.10
CA ALA A 87 -24.74 16.72 6.55
C ALA A 87 -25.79 17.10 5.50
N GLU A 88 -25.42 17.08 4.23
CA GLU A 88 -26.35 17.32 3.12
C GLU A 88 -27.34 16.17 2.93
N ILE A 89 -26.88 14.92 3.03
CA ILE A 89 -27.78 13.75 2.98
C ILE A 89 -28.72 13.71 4.19
N GLU A 90 -28.24 14.00 5.40
CA GLU A 90 -29.07 14.09 6.61
C GLU A 90 -30.16 15.17 6.48
N ARG A 91 -29.83 16.30 5.85
CA ARG A 91 -30.80 17.34 5.51
C ARG A 91 -31.88 16.80 4.55
N GLN A 92 -31.48 16.07 3.51
CA GLN A 92 -32.41 15.44 2.56
C GLN A 92 -33.29 14.38 3.23
N VAL A 93 -32.73 13.56 4.13
CA VAL A 93 -33.48 12.60 4.95
C VAL A 93 -34.58 13.32 5.75
N GLY A 94 -34.26 14.46 6.36
CA GLY A 94 -35.25 15.29 7.07
C GLY A 94 -36.39 15.76 6.16
N GLU A 95 -36.07 16.28 4.97
CA GLU A 95 -37.08 16.73 4.00
C GLU A 95 -37.95 15.58 3.46
N LEU A 96 -37.35 14.41 3.23
CA LEU A 96 -38.06 13.20 2.79
C LEU A 96 -38.96 12.66 3.90
N GLN A 97 -38.52 12.69 5.16
CA GLN A 97 -39.31 12.30 6.31
C GLN A 97 -40.56 13.20 6.44
N GLU A 98 -40.39 14.53 6.37
CA GLU A 98 -41.53 15.46 6.42
C GLU A 98 -42.53 15.21 5.29
N ARG A 99 -42.03 14.90 4.08
CA ARG A 99 -42.88 14.59 2.92
C ARG A 99 -43.60 13.26 3.06
N TYR A 100 -42.93 12.23 3.58
CA TYR A 100 -43.52 10.94 3.90
C TYR A 100 -44.64 11.10 4.93
N ASP A 101 -44.37 11.80 6.03
CA ASP A 101 -45.33 12.06 7.11
C ASP A 101 -46.56 12.84 6.60
N TYR A 102 -46.34 13.83 5.72
CA TYR A 102 -47.42 14.58 5.07
C TYR A 102 -48.33 13.69 4.23
N PHE A 103 -47.76 12.88 3.32
CA PHE A 103 -48.57 11.99 2.48
C PHE A 103 -49.26 10.91 3.30
N HIS A 104 -48.58 10.36 4.30
CA HIS A 104 -49.17 9.37 5.19
C HIS A 104 -50.36 9.95 5.97
N SER A 105 -50.23 11.18 6.50
CA SER A 105 -51.33 11.87 7.18
C SER A 105 -52.50 12.16 6.22
N LEU A 106 -52.21 12.59 4.99
CA LEU A 106 -53.24 12.88 4.00
C LEU A 106 -54.02 11.60 3.64
N MET A 107 -53.32 10.48 3.43
CA MET A 107 -53.90 9.17 3.14
C MET A 107 -54.86 8.68 4.24
N GLN A 108 -54.60 9.01 5.51
CA GLN A 108 -55.51 8.68 6.62
C GLN A 108 -56.78 9.54 6.64
N SER A 109 -56.75 10.72 6.03
CA SER A 109 -57.84 11.70 6.06
C SER A 109 -58.76 11.65 4.83
N VAL A 110 -58.33 11.00 3.75
CA VAL A 110 -59.06 10.92 2.48
C VAL A 110 -60.04 9.73 2.51
N GLU A 111 -61.32 10.01 2.29
CA GLU A 111 -62.38 8.98 2.20
C GLU A 111 -62.55 8.43 0.77
N ASP A 112 -62.07 9.15 -0.25
CA ASP A 112 -62.16 8.76 -1.65
C ASP A 112 -61.12 7.67 -1.98
N GLU A 113 -61.60 6.48 -2.34
CA GLU A 113 -60.78 5.30 -2.60
C GLU A 113 -59.87 5.43 -3.84
N ASP A 114 -60.25 6.22 -4.84
CA ASP A 114 -59.40 6.42 -6.02
C ASP A 114 -58.24 7.36 -5.68
N TYR A 115 -58.51 8.45 -4.95
CA TYR A 115 -57.46 9.33 -4.42
C TYR A 115 -56.54 8.61 -3.41
N LYS A 116 -57.08 7.69 -2.62
CA LYS A 116 -56.30 6.92 -1.64
C LYS A 116 -55.26 6.03 -2.30
N LYS A 117 -55.58 5.41 -3.45
CA LYS A 117 -54.62 4.61 -4.23
C LYS A 117 -53.50 5.46 -4.83
N GLU A 118 -53.83 6.65 -5.32
CA GLU A 118 -52.80 7.59 -5.82
C GLU A 118 -51.86 8.02 -4.68
N LEU A 119 -52.42 8.29 -3.50
CA LEU A 119 -51.62 8.62 -2.31
C LEU A 119 -50.77 7.44 -1.83
N GLU A 120 -51.27 6.21 -1.88
CA GLU A 120 -50.51 5.02 -1.51
C GLU A 120 -49.24 4.88 -2.35
N SER A 121 -49.32 5.13 -3.66
CA SER A 121 -48.15 5.16 -4.54
C SER A 121 -47.15 6.25 -4.13
N LEU A 122 -47.63 7.46 -3.79
CA LEU A 122 -46.77 8.56 -3.36
C LEU A 122 -46.10 8.29 -2.00
N VAL A 123 -46.80 7.63 -1.08
CA VAL A 123 -46.25 7.18 0.21
C VAL A 123 -45.16 6.16 -0.01
N GLN A 124 -45.39 5.15 -0.87
CA GLN A 124 -44.38 4.14 -1.20
C GLN A 124 -43.13 4.75 -1.86
N ASP A 125 -43.31 5.70 -2.79
CA ASP A 125 -42.19 6.39 -3.42
C ASP A 125 -41.40 7.23 -2.41
N ALA A 126 -42.09 7.93 -1.50
CA ALA A 126 -41.46 8.71 -0.44
C ALA A 126 -40.73 7.82 0.58
N GLU A 127 -41.33 6.69 0.97
CA GLU A 127 -40.73 5.70 1.87
C GLU A 127 -39.46 5.11 1.25
N LYS A 128 -39.52 4.76 -0.04
CA LYS A 128 -38.35 4.24 -0.75
C LYS A 128 -37.23 5.27 -0.80
N ALA A 129 -37.54 6.51 -1.19
CA ALA A 129 -36.54 7.58 -1.26
C ALA A 129 -35.91 7.85 0.10
N LEU A 130 -36.71 7.87 1.18
CA LEU A 130 -36.24 8.02 2.56
C LEU A 130 -35.30 6.88 2.96
N ASN A 131 -35.69 5.63 2.71
CA ASN A 131 -34.86 4.46 3.02
C ASN A 131 -33.54 4.45 2.22
N ASP A 132 -33.58 4.87 0.95
CA ASP A 132 -32.38 4.93 0.11
C ASP A 132 -31.41 6.02 0.64
N ALA A 133 -31.92 7.20 1.00
CA ALA A 133 -31.11 8.28 1.59
C ALA A 133 -30.55 7.93 2.98
N GLN A 134 -31.31 7.21 3.81
CA GLN A 134 -30.82 6.72 5.11
C GLN A 134 -29.65 5.74 4.95
N LYS A 135 -29.73 4.82 3.99
CA LYS A 135 -28.62 3.89 3.70
C LYS A 135 -27.39 4.62 3.17
N GLU A 136 -27.57 5.65 2.36
CA GLU A 136 -26.48 6.48 1.88
C GLU A 136 -25.78 7.20 3.04
N ALA A 137 -26.55 7.77 3.98
CA ALA A 137 -26.00 8.37 5.20
C ALA A 137 -25.21 7.35 6.05
N GLU A 138 -25.76 6.15 6.27
CA GLU A 138 -25.07 5.07 7.00
C GLU A 138 -23.77 4.63 6.29
N SER A 139 -23.77 4.60 4.95
CA SER A 139 -22.59 4.28 4.16
C SER A 139 -21.50 5.33 4.32
N ILE A 140 -21.83 6.62 4.18
CA ILE A 140 -20.88 7.72 4.36
C ILE A 140 -20.35 7.76 5.79
N GLN A 141 -21.21 7.54 6.78
CA GLN A 141 -20.79 7.46 8.18
C GLN A 141 -19.80 6.32 8.42
N SER A 142 -19.99 5.17 7.76
CA SER A 142 -19.06 4.05 7.83
C SER A 142 -17.73 4.36 7.14
N GLU A 143 -17.74 5.08 6.02
CA GLU A 143 -16.53 5.58 5.34
C GLU A 143 -15.73 6.53 6.26
N ILE A 144 -16.39 7.50 6.90
CA ILE A 144 -15.76 8.42 7.85
C ILE A 144 -15.12 7.64 9.00
N GLN A 145 -15.82 6.67 9.58
CA GLN A 145 -15.28 5.86 10.66
C GLN A 145 -14.05 5.07 10.21
N GLY A 146 -14.08 4.47 9.01
CA GLY A 146 -12.93 3.77 8.45
C GLY A 146 -11.69 4.67 8.30
N LEU A 147 -11.87 5.91 7.84
CA LEU A 147 -10.79 6.89 7.73
C LEU A 147 -10.28 7.37 9.09
N GLN A 148 -11.12 7.42 10.12
CA GLN A 148 -10.72 7.80 11.49
C GLN A 148 -9.95 6.70 12.21
N GLU A 149 -10.14 5.44 11.82
CA GLU A 149 -9.45 4.27 12.35
C GLU A 149 -8.12 3.98 11.64
N GLU A 150 -7.77 4.76 10.62
CA GLU A 150 -6.52 4.60 9.88
C GLU A 150 -5.30 4.88 10.77
N GLU A 151 -4.41 3.89 10.87
CA GLU A 151 -3.18 3.97 11.65
C GLU A 151 -2.01 4.40 10.75
N TYR A 152 -1.32 5.46 11.16
CA TYR A 152 -0.16 5.98 10.45
C TYR A 152 1.12 5.54 11.14
N LEU A 153 2.08 5.12 10.33
CA LEU A 153 3.37 4.65 10.82
C LEU A 153 4.30 5.80 11.12
N THR A 154 5.11 5.63 12.15
CA THR A 154 6.23 6.52 12.45
C THR A 154 7.53 6.04 11.82
N GLN A 155 7.60 4.74 11.47
CA GLN A 155 8.76 4.11 10.87
C GLN A 155 8.37 3.04 9.85
N VAL A 156 9.21 2.84 8.84
CA VAL A 156 9.10 1.73 7.88
C VAL A 156 10.45 1.02 7.76
N ALA A 157 10.47 -0.30 7.92
CA ALA A 157 11.66 -1.11 7.65
C ALA A 157 11.67 -1.54 6.18
N VAL A 158 12.79 -1.29 5.50
CA VAL A 158 12.99 -1.57 4.08
C VAL A 158 14.17 -2.50 3.88
N ALA A 159 14.01 -3.52 3.04
CA ALA A 159 15.09 -4.39 2.57
C ALA A 159 14.86 -4.78 1.11
N LYS A 160 15.80 -5.53 0.53
CA LYS A 160 15.68 -6.12 -0.81
C LYS A 160 15.78 -7.64 -0.73
N ALA A 161 14.83 -8.34 -1.33
CA ALA A 161 14.92 -9.77 -1.58
C ALA A 161 15.53 -10.02 -2.96
N GLU A 162 16.45 -10.99 -3.04
CA GLU A 162 16.87 -11.66 -4.27
C GLU A 162 16.41 -13.11 -4.20
N ILE A 163 15.46 -13.48 -5.06
CA ILE A 163 14.85 -14.80 -5.13
C ILE A 163 15.36 -15.48 -6.40
N LYS A 164 16.00 -16.64 -6.26
CA LYS A 164 16.47 -17.43 -7.41
C LYS A 164 15.56 -18.62 -7.66
N PHE A 165 15.08 -18.74 -8.88
CA PHE A 165 14.30 -19.87 -9.37
C PHE A 165 15.14 -20.68 -10.36
N GLY A 166 15.03 -22.01 -10.23
CA GLY A 166 15.66 -22.96 -11.15
C GLY A 166 17.13 -23.24 -10.82
N GLY A 167 17.40 -24.42 -10.26
CA GLY A 167 18.74 -24.88 -9.88
C GLY A 167 19.38 -25.90 -10.81
N ASN A 168 18.81 -26.21 -11.99
CA ASN A 168 19.34 -27.26 -12.86
C ASN A 168 19.19 -26.96 -14.38
N VAL A 169 20.33 -27.00 -15.09
CA VAL A 169 20.55 -27.16 -16.55
C VAL A 169 20.01 -26.06 -17.50
N LEU A 170 18.95 -25.31 -17.18
CA LEU A 170 18.32 -24.33 -18.10
C LEU A 170 18.61 -22.85 -17.79
N GLY A 171 19.30 -22.57 -16.68
CA GLY A 171 19.64 -21.22 -16.21
C GLY A 171 18.87 -20.84 -14.94
N THR A 172 19.43 -19.93 -14.16
CA THR A 172 18.81 -19.38 -12.95
C THR A 172 18.07 -18.09 -13.32
N MET A 173 16.77 -18.03 -13.00
CA MET A 173 16.02 -16.78 -13.04
C MET A 173 16.18 -16.09 -11.69
N THR A 174 16.65 -14.84 -11.69
CA THR A 174 16.75 -14.04 -10.47
C THR A 174 15.68 -12.95 -10.50
N GLN A 175 14.78 -13.01 -9.52
CA GLN A 175 13.77 -11.99 -9.26
C GLN A 175 14.21 -11.17 -8.06
N ARG A 176 14.02 -9.84 -8.13
CA ARG A 176 14.34 -8.95 -7.01
C ARG A 176 13.13 -8.12 -6.65
N GLU A 177 12.86 -8.01 -5.36
CA GLU A 177 11.71 -7.32 -4.80
C GLU A 177 12.15 -6.40 -3.66
N ASP A 178 11.52 -5.23 -3.56
CA ASP A 178 11.64 -4.39 -2.37
C ASP A 178 10.69 -4.96 -1.30
N LEU A 179 11.20 -5.07 -0.08
CA LEU A 179 10.49 -5.59 1.09
C LEU A 179 10.19 -4.45 2.04
N PHE A 180 9.00 -4.48 2.64
CA PHE A 180 8.55 -3.49 3.59
C PHE A 180 7.93 -4.19 4.80
N VAL A 181 8.32 -3.76 6.00
CA VAL A 181 7.77 -4.26 7.26
C VAL A 181 7.45 -3.08 8.16
N ASN A 182 6.32 -3.16 8.86
CA ASN A 182 6.01 -2.23 9.94
C ASN A 182 6.85 -2.61 11.17
N PRO A 183 7.81 -1.78 11.63
CA PRO A 183 8.67 -2.12 12.75
C PRO A 183 7.93 -2.26 14.09
N GLU A 184 6.75 -1.66 14.23
CA GLU A 184 5.98 -1.64 15.48
C GLU A 184 5.31 -2.99 15.76
N ASN A 185 4.82 -3.67 14.73
CA ASN A 185 4.12 -4.96 14.85
C ASN A 185 4.84 -6.14 14.16
N GLY A 186 5.85 -5.85 13.31
CA GLY A 186 6.63 -6.85 12.59
C GLY A 186 5.92 -7.47 11.38
N GLU A 187 4.82 -6.88 10.93
CA GLU A 187 4.03 -7.40 9.80
C GLU A 187 4.54 -6.87 8.45
N MET A 188 4.44 -7.73 7.43
CA MET A 188 4.76 -7.35 6.05
C MET A 188 3.76 -6.32 5.53
N MET A 189 4.29 -5.27 4.92
CA MET A 189 3.53 -4.23 4.24
C MET A 189 3.59 -4.44 2.73
N ASP A 190 2.53 -4.07 2.02
CA ASP A 190 2.60 -4.02 0.57
C ASP A 190 3.37 -2.78 0.09
N ALA A 191 3.88 -2.89 -1.13
CA ALA A 191 4.71 -1.85 -1.71
C ALA A 191 3.93 -0.57 -2.06
N ALA A 192 2.60 -0.61 -2.21
CA ALA A 192 1.83 0.59 -2.49
C ALA A 192 1.73 1.45 -1.24
N THR A 193 1.28 0.87 -0.12
CA THR A 193 1.18 1.54 1.18
C THR A 193 2.55 2.05 1.66
N ALA A 194 3.61 1.26 1.55
CA ALA A 194 4.93 1.73 1.97
C ALA A 194 5.44 2.92 1.15
N LYS A 195 5.07 3.03 -0.13
CA LYS A 195 5.52 4.10 -1.03
C LYS A 195 4.72 5.39 -0.93
N GLU A 196 3.61 5.38 -0.18
CA GLU A 196 2.87 6.61 0.16
C GLU A 196 3.70 7.52 1.07
N TYR A 197 4.61 6.94 1.86
CA TYR A 197 5.60 7.70 2.63
C TYR A 197 6.70 8.24 1.72
N ALA A 198 6.88 9.56 1.73
CA ALA A 198 7.81 10.27 0.84
C ALA A 198 9.25 9.78 1.02
N GLU A 199 9.67 9.55 2.26
CA GLU A 199 11.02 9.10 2.62
C GLU A 199 11.33 7.71 2.06
N VAL A 200 10.35 6.81 2.04
CA VAL A 200 10.50 5.47 1.45
C VAL A 200 10.69 5.60 -0.06
N SER A 201 9.85 6.41 -0.72
CA SER A 201 9.94 6.65 -2.16
C SER A 201 11.27 7.32 -2.55
N GLU A 202 11.74 8.30 -1.77
CA GLU A 202 13.04 8.96 -1.95
C GLU A 202 14.18 7.95 -1.79
N TYR A 203 14.19 7.19 -0.69
CA TYR A 203 15.20 6.16 -0.42
C TYR A 203 15.31 5.16 -1.58
N LEU A 204 14.18 4.63 -2.06
CA LEU A 204 14.17 3.68 -3.18
C LEU A 204 14.67 4.28 -4.49
N SER A 205 14.47 5.59 -4.71
CA SER A 205 14.94 6.28 -5.92
C SER A 205 16.45 6.50 -5.96
N GLU A 206 17.07 6.64 -4.78
CA GLU A 206 18.52 6.81 -4.65
C GLU A 206 19.28 5.49 -4.72
N GLN A 207 18.61 4.39 -4.39
CA GLN A 207 19.17 3.05 -4.55
C GLN A 207 19.25 2.69 -6.04
N PRO A 208 20.31 2.01 -6.49
CA PRO A 208 20.39 1.55 -7.87
C PRO A 208 19.14 0.71 -8.20
N GLN A 209 18.37 1.20 -9.17
CA GLN A 209 17.20 0.53 -9.72
C GLN A 209 17.65 -0.83 -10.25
N VAL A 210 17.00 -1.88 -9.77
CA VAL A 210 17.35 -3.23 -10.18
C VAL A 210 16.29 -3.72 -11.15
N ASP A 211 16.71 -4.07 -12.37
CA ASP A 211 15.82 -4.70 -13.35
C ASP A 211 15.15 -5.92 -12.70
N GLN A 212 13.80 -5.89 -12.63
CA GLN A 212 12.99 -6.82 -11.83
C GLN A 212 13.13 -8.29 -12.25
N GLN A 213 13.66 -8.55 -13.45
CA GLN A 213 13.96 -9.89 -13.93
C GLN A 213 15.25 -9.87 -14.74
N THR A 214 16.28 -10.55 -14.24
CA THR A 214 17.50 -10.80 -15.01
C THR A 214 17.59 -12.29 -15.35
N TYR A 215 17.52 -12.62 -16.63
CA TYR A 215 17.76 -13.98 -17.11
C TYR A 215 19.26 -14.18 -17.34
N HIS A 216 19.91 -14.96 -16.48
CA HIS A 216 21.27 -15.41 -16.71
C HIS A 216 21.25 -16.75 -17.44
N HIS A 217 21.42 -16.72 -18.76
CA HIS A 217 21.85 -17.91 -19.47
C HIS A 217 23.32 -18.16 -19.11
N GLU A 218 23.57 -19.07 -18.17
CA GLU A 218 24.85 -19.76 -18.15
C GLU A 218 24.97 -20.51 -19.46
N THR A 219 25.64 -19.90 -20.44
CA THR A 219 26.00 -20.58 -21.66
C THR A 219 26.99 -21.65 -21.25
N VAL A 220 26.48 -22.87 -21.10
CA VAL A 220 27.20 -24.09 -20.77
C VAL A 220 28.44 -24.18 -21.68
N GLY A 221 29.57 -23.71 -21.16
CA GLY A 221 30.91 -23.78 -21.78
C GLY A 221 31.42 -25.21 -21.96
N LEU A 222 30.56 -26.21 -21.79
CA LEU A 222 30.81 -27.62 -22.06
C LEU A 222 30.56 -28.01 -23.53
N PHE A 223 29.77 -27.25 -24.30
CA PHE A 223 29.52 -27.60 -25.71
C PHE A 223 30.73 -27.36 -26.64
N PHE A 224 31.62 -26.43 -26.29
CA PHE A 224 32.86 -26.20 -27.06
C PHE A 224 34.00 -27.15 -26.70
N LEU A 225 33.94 -27.82 -25.54
CA LEU A 225 34.99 -28.76 -25.12
C LEU A 225 34.80 -30.15 -25.76
N VAL A 226 33.56 -30.55 -26.06
CA VAL A 226 33.26 -31.83 -26.74
C VAL A 226 33.59 -31.78 -28.24
N ILE A 227 33.38 -30.63 -28.91
CA ILE A 227 33.76 -30.49 -30.33
C ILE A 227 35.28 -30.38 -30.49
N GLY A 228 35.99 -29.74 -29.56
CA GLY A 228 37.46 -29.64 -29.56
C GLY A 228 38.17 -30.99 -29.38
N LEU A 229 37.66 -31.86 -28.50
CA LEU A 229 38.24 -33.20 -28.28
C LEU A 229 37.78 -34.23 -29.33
N GLY A 230 36.56 -34.12 -29.86
CA GLY A 230 36.07 -34.97 -30.95
C GLY A 230 36.78 -34.70 -32.29
N GLY A 231 37.16 -33.44 -32.56
CA GLY A 231 37.90 -33.04 -33.74
C GLY A 231 39.35 -33.55 -33.77
N TRP A 232 40.03 -33.56 -32.62
CA TRP A 232 41.42 -34.05 -32.54
C TRP A 232 41.50 -35.57 -32.79
N TRP A 233 40.55 -36.36 -32.28
CA TRP A 233 40.57 -37.82 -32.47
C TRP A 233 40.34 -38.26 -33.92
N LEU A 234 39.55 -37.50 -34.70
CA LEU A 234 39.28 -37.80 -36.11
C LEU A 234 40.44 -37.46 -37.05
N VAL A 235 41.28 -36.47 -36.71
CA VAL A 235 42.44 -36.08 -37.52
C VAL A 235 43.62 -37.04 -37.31
N ASN A 236 43.80 -37.58 -36.11
CA ASN A 236 44.92 -38.48 -35.78
C ASN A 236 44.74 -39.96 -36.15
N ARG A 237 43.63 -40.34 -36.81
CA ARG A 237 43.40 -41.72 -37.26
C ARG A 237 43.75 -41.97 -38.75
N LYS A 238 44.17 -40.93 -39.48
CA LYS A 238 44.50 -40.99 -40.92
C LYS A 238 45.93 -40.55 -41.27
N LEU A 239 46.79 -40.36 -40.29
CA LEU A 239 48.26 -40.27 -40.42
C LEU A 239 48.87 -41.53 -39.81
#